data_AF-A0A356MJX8-F1
#
_entry.id   AF-A0A356MJX8-F1
#
_cell.length_a   1.000
_cell.length_b   1.000
_cell.length_c   1.000
_cell.angle_alpha   90.00
_cell.angle_beta   90.00
_cell.angle_gamma   90.00
#
_symmetry.space_group_name_H-M   'P 1'
#
loop_
_entity.id
_entity.type
_entity.pdbx_description
1 polymer ?
#
loop_
_entity_poly.entity_id
_entity_poly.type
_entity_poly.pdbx_seq_one_letter_code
_entity_poly.pdbx_strand_id
1 'polypeptide(L)'
;MRLKDAIFKELDSLSDQLLVETDKKKKKELYKEYKKLRKIHRAVLDKDWTNLKKNDINGAYSDLQPHSKKIISDKEYAELMEKWSKIVGEKLLYPEEQEYLDEKNKLLKRIEGRTEEEKKRSIDMFEYHWTHRKEIAEDRKRLEQEHKEYVKMINNMTPEELEKFYEPEEDTEREKMYKSVSVVKTNDEE
;
A
#
# COMPACT_ATOMS: atom_id res chain seq x y z
N MET A 1 9.87 -13.08 6.50
CA MET A 1 9.18 -12.74 7.77
C MET A 1 9.50 -11.30 8.15
N ARG A 2 8.56 -10.57 8.76
CA ARG A 2 8.81 -9.20 9.25
C ARG A 2 9.45 -9.23 10.63
N LEU A 3 10.21 -8.20 10.98
CA LEU A 3 10.85 -8.07 12.30
C LEU A 3 9.82 -8.11 13.44
N LYS A 4 8.68 -7.42 13.31
CA LYS A 4 7.63 -7.44 14.33
C LYS A 4 7.11 -8.86 14.60
N ASP A 5 6.95 -9.67 13.55
CA ASP A 5 6.39 -11.02 13.65
C ASP A 5 7.40 -11.97 14.31
N ALA A 6 8.69 -11.80 13.98
CA ALA A 6 9.78 -12.52 14.62
C ALA A 6 9.82 -12.27 16.13
N ILE A 7 9.77 -11.00 16.52
CA ILE A 7 9.74 -10.59 17.93
C ILE A 7 8.48 -11.08 18.63
N PHE A 8 7.33 -11.04 17.95
CA PHE A 8 6.07 -11.48 18.51
C PHE A 8 6.05 -12.98 18.81
N LYS A 9 6.60 -13.83 17.93
CA LYS A 9 6.73 -15.27 18.18
C LYS A 9 7.52 -15.57 19.46
N GLU A 10 8.62 -14.86 19.68
CA GLU A 10 9.40 -15.01 20.91
C GLU A 10 8.66 -14.48 22.15
N LEU A 11 7.89 -13.40 22.01
CA LEU A 11 7.02 -12.92 23.09
C LEU A 11 5.98 -13.97 23.49
N ASP A 12 5.40 -14.66 22.52
CA ASP A 12 4.41 -15.71 22.73
C ASP A 12 5.05 -16.89 23.48
N SER A 13 6.22 -17.34 23.02
CA SER A 13 7.03 -18.37 23.70
C SER A 13 7.36 -17.99 25.16
N LEU A 14 7.80 -16.75 25.41
CA LEU A 14 8.05 -16.26 26.77
C LEU A 14 6.77 -16.19 27.62
N SER A 15 5.64 -15.85 27.01
CA SER A 15 4.34 -15.82 27.67
C SER A 15 3.93 -17.22 28.11
N ASP A 16 4.06 -18.22 27.24
CA ASP A 16 3.77 -19.62 27.54
C ASP A 16 4.64 -20.16 28.67
N GLN A 17 5.94 -19.91 28.62
CA GLN A 17 6.88 -20.27 29.69
C GLN A 17 6.48 -19.63 31.03
N LEU A 18 6.08 -18.36 31.01
CA LEU A 18 5.66 -17.64 32.21
C LEU A 18 4.37 -18.19 32.82
N LEU A 19 3.44 -18.66 32.00
CA LEU A 19 2.19 -19.27 32.44
C LEU A 19 2.44 -20.57 33.20
N VAL A 20 3.33 -21.42 32.68
CA VAL A 20 3.62 -22.75 33.27
C VAL A 20 4.70 -22.72 34.36
N GLU A 21 5.52 -21.67 34.45
CA GLU A 21 6.57 -21.57 35.47
C GLU A 21 5.98 -21.40 36.88
N THR A 22 6.45 -22.26 37.79
CA THR A 22 6.01 -22.36 39.19
C THR A 22 7.04 -21.80 40.17
N ASP A 23 8.32 -21.78 39.80
CA ASP A 23 9.39 -21.15 40.58
C ASP A 23 9.25 -19.62 40.53
N LYS A 24 9.01 -19.00 41.70
CA LYS A 24 8.80 -17.55 41.82
C LYS A 24 9.97 -16.71 41.32
N LYS A 25 11.22 -17.19 41.49
CA LYS A 25 12.42 -16.45 41.07
C LYS A 25 12.54 -16.50 39.55
N LYS A 26 12.42 -17.68 38.95
CA LYS A 26 12.43 -17.84 37.47
C LYS A 26 11.29 -17.09 36.81
N LYS A 27 10.08 -17.18 37.37
CA LYS A 27 8.91 -16.44 36.86
C LYS A 27 9.14 -14.92 36.85
N LYS A 28 9.83 -14.39 37.87
CA LYS A 28 10.19 -12.97 37.93
C LYS A 28 11.24 -12.58 36.87
N GLU A 29 12.18 -13.47 36.57
CA GLU A 29 13.18 -13.28 35.51
C GLU A 29 12.53 -13.30 34.12
N LEU A 30 11.72 -14.31 33.82
CA LEU A 30 10.93 -14.41 32.58
C LEU A 30 10.04 -13.17 32.38
N TYR A 31 9.38 -12.70 33.43
CA TYR A 31 8.53 -11.51 33.33
C TYR A 31 9.32 -10.23 33.00
N LYS A 32 10.54 -10.09 33.53
CA LYS A 32 11.41 -8.95 33.19
C LYS A 32 11.82 -9.01 31.72
N GLU A 33 12.17 -10.19 31.24
CA GLU A 33 12.53 -10.42 29.84
C GLU A 33 11.35 -10.14 28.91
N TYR A 34 10.18 -10.70 29.22
CA TYR A 34 8.93 -10.43 28.52
C TYR A 34 8.64 -8.92 28.43
N LYS A 35 8.75 -8.18 29.55
CA LYS A 35 8.56 -6.71 29.55
C LYS A 35 9.55 -5.99 28.64
N LYS A 36 10.82 -6.37 28.68
CA LYS A 36 11.87 -5.77 27.85
C LYS A 36 11.57 -6.03 26.37
N LEU A 37 11.24 -7.27 26.02
CA LEU A 37 10.93 -7.65 24.66
C LEU A 37 9.66 -6.98 24.15
N ARG A 38 8.63 -6.86 24.99
CA ARG A 38 7.37 -6.17 24.66
C ARG A 38 7.59 -4.70 24.34
N LYS A 39 8.54 -4.05 25.02
CA LYS A 39 8.93 -2.66 24.71
C LYS A 39 9.60 -2.57 23.33
N ILE A 40 10.47 -3.52 22.99
CA ILE A 40 11.12 -3.58 21.68
C ILE A 40 10.07 -3.84 20.58
N HIS A 41 9.19 -4.81 20.78
CA HIS A 41 8.09 -5.11 19.85
C HIS A 41 7.23 -3.88 19.54
N ARG A 42 6.83 -3.13 20.57
CA ARG A 42 6.07 -1.89 20.39
C ARG A 42 6.84 -0.83 19.61
N ALA A 43 8.13 -0.65 19.90
CA ALA A 43 8.96 0.31 19.18
C ALA A 43 9.09 -0.05 17.69
N VAL A 44 9.24 -1.33 17.37
CA VAL A 44 9.25 -1.85 15.99
C VAL A 44 7.89 -1.64 15.33
N LEU A 45 6.79 -1.97 16.01
CA LEU A 45 5.43 -1.78 15.49
C LEU A 45 5.13 -0.30 15.19
N ASP A 46 5.50 0.60 16.10
CA ASP A 46 5.31 2.04 15.92
C ASP A 46 6.12 2.57 14.72
N LYS A 47 7.33 2.04 14.52
CA LYS A 47 8.17 2.37 13.35
C LYS A 47 7.56 1.86 12.06
N ASP A 48 7.08 0.61 12.05
CA ASP A 48 6.40 0.01 10.89
C ASP A 48 5.16 0.83 10.50
N TRP A 49 4.31 1.17 11.47
CA TRP A 49 3.12 2.00 11.23
C TRP A 49 3.48 3.38 10.71
N THR A 50 4.51 4.02 11.28
CA THR A 50 4.97 5.33 10.81
C THR A 50 5.48 5.26 9.37
N ASN A 51 6.20 4.20 9.00
CA ASN A 51 6.70 4.01 7.64
C ASN A 51 5.58 3.69 6.65
N LEU A 52 4.61 2.85 7.04
CA LEU A 52 3.43 2.58 6.23
C LEU A 52 2.61 3.86 6.00
N LYS A 53 2.38 4.66 7.06
CA LYS A 53 1.66 5.93 6.96
C LYS A 53 2.36 6.96 6.08
N LYS A 54 3.69 7.03 6.12
CA LYS A 54 4.46 7.91 5.20
C LYS A 54 4.26 7.54 3.73
N ASN A 55 4.05 6.25 3.45
CA ASN A 55 3.80 5.75 2.11
C ASN A 55 2.31 5.50 1.84
N ASP A 56 1.43 5.96 2.74
CA ASP A 56 0.00 5.71 2.67
C ASP A 56 -0.65 6.71 1.70
N ILE A 57 -0.64 6.35 0.42
CA ILE A 57 -1.12 7.28 -0.59
C ILE A 57 -2.66 7.33 -0.60
N ASN A 58 -3.36 6.26 -0.20
CA ASN A 58 -4.83 6.19 -0.23
C ASN A 58 -5.51 6.43 1.13
N GLY A 59 -4.75 6.77 2.18
CA GLY A 59 -5.31 6.93 3.52
C GLY A 59 -5.71 5.60 4.18
N ALA A 60 -5.29 4.45 3.64
CA ALA A 60 -5.60 3.13 4.17
C ALA A 60 -5.05 2.91 5.59
N TYR A 61 -4.06 3.71 5.97
CA TYR A 61 -3.35 3.67 7.24
C TYR A 61 -3.46 5.00 7.99
N SER A 62 -4.42 5.88 7.63
CA SER A 62 -4.65 7.18 8.28
C SER A 62 -4.88 7.06 9.79
N ASP A 63 -5.57 5.98 10.18
CA ASP A 63 -6.00 5.71 11.54
C ASP A 63 -4.91 5.02 12.38
N LEU A 64 -3.83 4.55 11.74
CA LEU A 64 -2.70 4.01 12.47
C LEU A 64 -1.97 5.15 13.20
N GLN A 65 -1.85 4.98 14.51
CA GLN A 65 -1.16 5.91 15.40
C GLN A 65 -0.14 5.16 16.26
N PRO A 66 1.13 5.62 16.31
CA PRO A 66 2.13 4.99 17.16
C PRO A 66 1.76 5.14 18.64
N HIS A 67 2.02 4.09 19.41
CA HIS A 67 1.80 4.08 20.85
C HIS A 67 2.87 4.88 21.62
N SER A 68 4.08 5.01 21.07
CA SER A 68 5.21 5.69 21.68
C SER A 68 5.36 7.12 21.17
N LYS A 69 5.73 8.04 22.07
CA LYS A 69 6.11 9.42 21.72
C LYS A 69 7.41 9.51 20.91
N LYS A 70 8.28 8.50 21.03
CA LYS A 70 9.56 8.45 20.33
C LYS A 70 9.59 7.21 19.43
N ILE A 71 9.76 7.46 18.14
CA ILE A 71 9.97 6.45 17.11
C ILE A 71 11.47 6.16 17.03
N ILE A 72 11.82 4.88 16.91
CA ILE A 72 13.22 4.47 16.70
C ILE A 72 13.72 4.91 15.32
N SER A 73 15.00 5.24 15.23
CA SER A 73 15.68 5.62 13.99
C SER A 73 15.80 4.44 13.02
N ASP A 74 16.09 4.72 11.75
CA ASP A 74 16.34 3.66 10.75
C ASP A 74 17.58 2.83 11.11
N LYS A 75 18.59 3.45 11.72
CA LYS A 75 19.78 2.76 12.22
C LYS A 75 19.43 1.77 13.33
N GLU A 76 18.68 2.20 14.35
CA GLU A 76 18.22 1.32 15.44
C GLU A 76 17.36 0.16 14.91
N TYR A 77 16.50 0.44 13.91
CA TYR A 77 15.68 -0.58 13.28
C TYR A 77 16.52 -1.60 12.51
N ALA A 78 17.52 -1.15 11.75
CA ALA A 78 18.43 -2.02 11.01
C ALA A 78 19.27 -2.92 11.93
N GLU A 79 19.77 -2.37 13.04
CA GLU A 79 20.48 -3.14 14.08
C GLU A 79 19.59 -4.23 14.69
N LEU A 80 18.31 -3.92 14.95
CA LEU A 80 17.34 -4.91 15.40
C LEU A 80 17.09 -5.99 14.35
N MET A 81 16.94 -5.63 13.07
CA MET A 81 16.78 -6.62 12.00
C MET A 81 17.99 -7.54 11.88
N GLU A 82 19.22 -7.01 11.94
CA GLU A 82 20.42 -7.84 11.86
C GLU A 82 20.49 -8.81 13.04
N LYS A 83 20.27 -8.31 14.26
CA LYS A 83 20.24 -9.12 15.47
C LYS A 83 19.21 -10.24 15.36
N TRP A 84 17.98 -9.91 14.97
CA TRP A 84 16.89 -10.88 14.92
C TRP A 84 17.03 -11.87 13.76
N SER A 85 17.57 -11.44 12.62
CA SER A 85 17.84 -12.36 11.50
C SER A 85 18.79 -13.49 11.93
N LYS A 86 19.79 -13.18 12.77
CA LYS A 86 20.68 -14.20 13.37
C LYS A 86 19.94 -15.15 14.33
N ILE A 87 18.96 -14.63 15.09
CA ILE A 87 18.16 -15.44 16.03
C ILE A 87 17.24 -16.39 15.28
N VAL A 88 16.52 -15.90 14.27
CA VAL A 88 15.54 -16.70 13.54
C VAL A 88 16.15 -17.56 12.43
N GLY A 89 17.42 -17.31 12.07
CA GLY A 89 18.14 -18.06 11.04
C GLY A 89 17.71 -17.74 9.60
N GLU A 90 16.91 -16.69 9.40
CA GLU A 90 16.41 -16.26 8.09
C GLU A 90 16.50 -14.74 7.93
N LYS A 91 16.58 -14.29 6.68
CA LYS A 91 16.59 -12.87 6.35
C LYS A 91 15.24 -12.25 6.71
N LEU A 92 15.25 -11.25 7.58
CA LEU A 92 14.08 -10.42 7.83
C LEU A 92 13.87 -9.39 6.72
N LEU A 93 12.62 -9.07 6.46
CA LEU A 93 12.21 -8.16 5.41
C LEU A 93 11.68 -6.85 5.98
N TYR A 94 11.96 -5.75 5.29
CA TYR A 94 11.30 -4.48 5.55
C TYR A 94 9.79 -4.58 5.24
N PRO A 95 8.96 -3.71 5.85
CA PRO A 95 7.51 -3.75 5.64
C PRO A 95 7.09 -3.70 4.16
N GLU A 96 7.70 -2.80 3.37
CA GLU A 96 7.40 -2.69 1.93
C GLU A 96 7.84 -3.91 1.12
N GLU A 97 8.99 -4.51 1.45
CA GLU A 97 9.48 -5.72 0.77
C GLU A 97 8.54 -6.90 1.04
N GLN A 98 8.05 -7.04 2.27
CA GLN A 98 7.08 -8.08 2.59
C GLN A 98 5.73 -7.81 1.92
N GLU A 99 5.26 -6.56 1.87
CA GLU A 99 4.01 -6.19 1.18
C GLU A 99 4.07 -6.53 -0.32
N TYR A 100 5.21 -6.25 -0.97
CA TYR A 100 5.45 -6.67 -2.36
C TYR A 100 5.28 -8.18 -2.54
N LEU A 101 5.96 -8.97 -1.70
CA LEU A 101 5.89 -10.43 -1.79
C LEU A 101 4.49 -10.96 -1.49
N ASP A 102 3.81 -10.40 -0.50
CA ASP A 102 2.44 -10.78 -0.13
C ASP A 102 1.48 -10.54 -1.29
N GLU A 103 1.53 -9.36 -1.92
CA GLU A 103 0.70 -9.02 -3.09
C GLU A 103 1.06 -9.83 -4.34
N LYS A 104 2.35 -10.05 -4.59
CA LYS A 104 2.82 -10.91 -5.68
C LYS A 104 2.33 -12.34 -5.51
N ASN A 105 2.38 -12.89 -4.30
CA ASN A 105 1.88 -14.23 -4.02
C ASN A 105 0.35 -14.33 -4.20
N LYS A 106 -0.41 -13.30 -3.80
CA LYS A 106 -1.86 -13.22 -4.09
C LYS A 106 -2.13 -13.19 -5.58
N LEU A 107 -1.35 -12.44 -6.36
CA LEU A 107 -1.45 -12.41 -7.81
C LEU A 107 -1.18 -13.79 -8.41
N LEU A 108 -0.06 -14.42 -8.06
CA LEU A 108 0.33 -15.74 -8.56
C LEU A 108 -0.77 -16.78 -8.34
N LYS A 109 -1.39 -16.80 -7.16
CA LYS A 109 -2.56 -17.65 -6.88
C LYS A 109 -3.77 -17.35 -7.76
N ARG A 110 -4.07 -16.07 -8.02
CA ARG A 110 -5.20 -15.66 -8.88
C ARG A 110 -5.01 -16.04 -10.35
N ILE A 111 -3.77 -16.20 -10.82
CA ILE A 111 -3.45 -16.46 -12.22
C ILE A 111 -2.97 -17.90 -12.48
N GLU A 112 -3.00 -18.77 -11.48
CA GLU A 112 -2.45 -20.13 -11.55
C GLU A 112 -3.04 -20.95 -12.73
N GLY A 113 -4.34 -20.83 -12.98
CA GLY A 113 -5.05 -21.53 -14.06
C GLY A 113 -5.11 -20.80 -15.42
N ARG A 114 -4.36 -19.71 -15.59
CA ARG A 114 -4.33 -18.92 -16.85
C ARG A 114 -3.28 -19.43 -17.84
N THR A 115 -3.34 -18.97 -19.09
CA THR A 115 -2.26 -19.27 -20.05
C THR A 115 -0.96 -18.56 -19.68
N GLU A 116 0.17 -19.03 -20.21
CA GLU A 116 1.48 -18.41 -19.93
C GLU A 116 1.55 -16.96 -20.42
N GLU A 117 0.91 -16.63 -21.55
CA GLU A 117 0.82 -15.25 -22.06
C GLU A 117 -0.01 -14.35 -21.14
N GLU A 118 -1.10 -14.87 -20.57
CA GLU A 118 -1.93 -14.14 -19.61
C GLU A 118 -1.22 -13.96 -18.27
N LYS A 119 -0.50 -14.98 -17.80
CA LYS A 119 0.33 -14.90 -16.59
C LYS A 119 1.40 -13.84 -16.76
N LYS A 120 2.13 -13.87 -17.86
CA LYS A 120 3.17 -12.87 -18.18
C LYS A 120 2.61 -11.46 -18.19
N ARG A 121 1.51 -11.22 -18.92
CA ARG A 121 0.84 -9.90 -18.94
C ARG A 121 0.42 -9.43 -17.54
N SER A 122 -0.12 -10.33 -16.73
CA SER A 122 -0.56 -10.00 -15.36
C SER A 122 0.61 -9.65 -14.44
N ILE A 123 1.73 -10.37 -14.57
CA ILE A 123 2.97 -10.11 -13.82
C ILE A 123 3.58 -8.78 -14.26
N ASP A 124 3.74 -8.55 -15.56
CA ASP A 124 4.32 -7.31 -16.09
C ASP A 124 3.52 -6.08 -15.64
N MET A 125 2.19 -6.18 -15.69
CA MET A 125 1.29 -5.13 -15.21
C MET A 125 1.42 -4.91 -13.69
N PHE A 126 1.57 -5.98 -12.91
CA PHE A 126 1.80 -5.87 -11.47
C PHE A 126 3.13 -5.19 -11.16
N GLU A 127 4.23 -5.58 -11.81
CA GLU A 127 5.54 -4.96 -11.59
C GLU A 127 5.52 -3.47 -11.98
N TYR A 128 4.84 -3.12 -13.08
CA TYR A 128 4.62 -1.73 -13.49
C TYR A 128 3.83 -0.94 -12.42
N HIS A 129 2.69 -1.44 -11.99
CA HIS A 129 1.88 -0.77 -10.96
C HIS A 129 2.61 -0.67 -9.62
N TRP A 130 3.38 -1.69 -9.24
CA TRP A 130 4.14 -1.66 -8.00
C TRP A 130 5.23 -0.60 -8.05
N THR A 131 6.01 -0.55 -9.14
CA THR A 131 7.10 0.43 -9.32
C THR A 131 6.58 1.87 -9.37
N HIS A 132 5.45 2.11 -10.03
CA HIS A 132 4.87 3.45 -10.21
C HIS A 132 3.77 3.78 -9.19
N ARG A 133 3.61 2.98 -8.12
CA ARG A 133 2.50 3.09 -7.16
C ARG A 133 2.34 4.49 -6.54
N LYS A 134 3.46 5.20 -6.32
CA LYS A 134 3.47 6.56 -5.75
C LYS A 134 2.92 7.57 -6.75
N GLU A 135 3.45 7.58 -7.97
CA GLU A 135 3.02 8.45 -9.06
C GLU A 135 1.54 8.23 -9.40
N ILE A 136 1.12 6.97 -9.57
CA ILE A 136 -0.28 6.62 -9.85
C ILE A 136 -1.23 7.18 -8.79
N ALA A 137 -0.82 7.15 -7.53
CA ALA A 137 -1.69 7.55 -6.44
C ALA A 137 -1.67 9.07 -6.21
N GLU A 138 -0.59 9.77 -6.56
CA GLU A 138 -0.58 11.24 -6.71
C GLU A 138 -1.49 11.69 -7.86
N ASP A 139 -1.39 11.04 -9.02
CA ASP A 139 -2.26 11.32 -10.17
C ASP A 139 -3.74 11.09 -9.84
N ARG A 140 -4.07 10.03 -9.07
CA ARG A 140 -5.44 9.80 -8.59
C ARG A 140 -5.95 10.92 -7.70
N LYS A 141 -5.14 11.43 -6.77
CA LYS A 141 -5.52 12.59 -5.93
C LYS A 141 -5.75 13.83 -6.76
N ARG A 142 -4.90 14.08 -7.76
CA ARG A 142 -5.07 15.19 -8.70
C ARG A 142 -6.38 15.06 -9.47
N LEU A 143 -6.66 13.89 -10.05
CA LEU A 143 -7.91 13.61 -10.75
C LEU A 143 -9.15 13.75 -9.85
N GLU A 144 -9.07 13.32 -8.60
CA GLU A 144 -10.17 13.50 -7.63
C GLU A 144 -10.42 14.98 -7.35
N GLN A 145 -9.36 15.78 -7.22
CA GLN A 145 -9.45 17.22 -7.02
C GLN A 145 -10.02 17.93 -8.26
N GLU A 146 -9.51 17.61 -9.44
CA GLU A 146 -10.03 18.12 -10.72
C GLU A 146 -11.51 17.76 -10.89
N HIS A 147 -11.91 16.54 -10.53
CA HIS A 147 -13.31 16.14 -10.57
C HIS A 147 -14.18 16.93 -9.57
N LYS A 148 -13.70 17.19 -8.35
CA LYS A 148 -14.39 18.03 -7.37
C LYS A 148 -14.57 19.46 -7.89
N GLU A 149 -13.55 20.01 -8.52
CA GLU A 149 -13.59 21.34 -9.13
C GLU A 149 -14.56 21.38 -10.31
N TYR A 150 -14.54 20.37 -11.18
CA TYR A 150 -15.50 20.20 -12.27
C TYR A 150 -16.94 20.14 -11.76
N VAL A 151 -17.23 19.30 -10.77
CA VAL A 151 -18.58 19.18 -10.18
C VAL A 151 -19.01 20.50 -9.52
N LYS A 152 -18.09 21.19 -8.82
CA LYS A 152 -18.38 22.50 -8.22
C LYS A 152 -18.70 23.55 -9.28
N MET A 153 -17.96 23.55 -10.40
CA MET A 153 -18.21 24.44 -11.53
C MET A 153 -19.62 24.21 -12.09
N ILE A 154 -19.97 22.95 -12.37
CA ILE A 154 -21.31 22.55 -12.85
C ILE A 154 -22.41 22.98 -11.87
N ASN A 155 -22.25 22.73 -10.57
CA ASN A 155 -23.25 23.09 -9.56
C ASN A 155 -23.45 24.60 -9.37
N ASN A 156 -22.48 25.41 -9.77
CA ASN A 156 -22.55 26.86 -9.69
C ASN A 156 -23.12 27.51 -10.96
N MET A 157 -23.35 26.73 -12.04
CA MET A 157 -23.96 27.22 -13.26
C MET A 157 -25.47 27.44 -13.06
N THR A 158 -26.00 28.47 -13.70
CA THR A 158 -27.43 28.61 -13.95
C THR A 158 -27.92 27.53 -14.94
N PRO A 159 -29.23 27.23 -14.98
CA PRO A 159 -29.78 26.30 -15.97
C PRO A 159 -29.39 26.64 -17.42
N GLU A 160 -29.38 27.93 -17.77
CA GLU A 160 -29.03 28.41 -19.11
C GLU A 160 -27.53 28.27 -19.41
N GLU A 161 -26.65 28.49 -18.42
CA GLU A 161 -25.21 28.24 -18.56
C GLU A 161 -24.88 26.75 -18.67
N LEU A 162 -25.62 25.92 -17.94
CA LEU A 162 -25.47 24.47 -17.97
C LEU A 162 -25.90 23.89 -19.33
N GLU A 163 -27.02 24.37 -19.87
CA GLU A 163 -27.51 24.03 -21.21
C GLU A 163 -26.46 24.38 -22.28
N LYS A 164 -25.88 25.58 -22.23
CA LYS A 164 -24.78 26.00 -23.12
C LYS A 164 -23.47 25.22 -22.91
N PHE A 165 -23.22 24.72 -21.71
CA PHE A 165 -22.03 23.92 -21.43
C PHE A 165 -22.12 22.52 -22.02
N TYR A 166 -23.29 21.88 -21.97
CA TYR A 166 -23.52 20.55 -22.56
C TYR A 166 -23.82 20.60 -24.06
N GLU A 167 -24.50 21.65 -24.49
CA GLU A 167 -24.82 21.95 -25.88
C GLU A 167 -24.14 23.27 -26.26
N PRO A 168 -22.80 23.28 -26.44
CA PRO A 168 -22.13 24.46 -26.93
C PRO A 168 -22.73 24.82 -28.29
N GLU A 169 -23.46 25.94 -28.34
CA GLU A 169 -24.08 26.50 -29.54
C GLU A 169 -23.05 26.45 -30.69
N GLU A 170 -23.28 25.55 -31.65
CA GLU A 170 -22.53 25.35 -32.89
C GLU A 170 -21.05 25.79 -32.84
N ASP A 171 -20.22 24.99 -32.17
CA ASP A 171 -18.77 25.13 -32.29
C ASP A 171 -18.32 24.68 -33.70
N THR A 172 -18.47 25.59 -34.66
CA THR A 172 -18.01 25.44 -36.05
C THR A 172 -16.51 25.15 -36.17
N GLU A 173 -15.71 25.38 -35.12
CA GLU A 173 -14.30 24.97 -35.07
C GLU A 173 -14.12 23.50 -34.65
N ARG A 174 -14.97 22.98 -33.76
CA ARG A 174 -14.97 21.56 -33.39
C ARG A 174 -15.31 20.67 -34.59
N GLU A 175 -16.27 21.07 -35.43
CA GLU A 175 -16.54 20.38 -36.71
C GLU A 175 -15.32 20.40 -37.65
N LYS A 176 -14.55 21.50 -37.68
CA LYS A 176 -13.35 21.61 -38.54
C LYS A 176 -12.19 20.74 -38.04
N MET A 177 -12.01 20.58 -36.73
CA MET A 177 -10.98 19.68 -36.19
C MET A 177 -11.28 18.20 -36.52
N TYR A 178 -12.53 17.76 -36.37
CA TYR A 178 -12.90 16.34 -36.55
C TYR A 178 -13.26 15.94 -38.00
N LYS A 179 -13.43 16.88 -38.93
CA LYS A 179 -13.58 16.59 -40.38
C LYS A 179 -12.36 15.89 -41.01
N SER A 180 -11.24 15.78 -40.29
CA SER A 180 -10.05 15.05 -40.74
C SER A 180 -10.00 13.58 -40.27
N VAL A 181 -10.99 13.11 -39.50
CA VAL A 181 -11.08 11.70 -39.09
C VAL A 181 -11.80 10.91 -40.19
N SER A 182 -10.98 10.33 -41.07
CA SER A 182 -11.21 9.20 -41.99
C SER A 182 -12.66 8.70 -42.12
N VAL A 183 -13.29 8.98 -43.26
CA VAL A 183 -14.36 8.13 -43.78
C VAL A 183 -13.76 6.74 -44.00
N VAL A 184 -14.12 5.78 -43.14
CA VAL A 184 -13.86 4.36 -43.42
C VAL A 184 -14.78 3.98 -44.57
N LYS A 185 -14.23 3.92 -45.78
CA LYS A 185 -14.91 3.31 -46.92
C LYS A 185 -15.05 1.82 -46.63
N THR A 186 -16.26 1.36 -46.36
CA THR A 186 -16.59 -0.05 -46.46
C THR A 186 -16.68 -0.41 -47.95
N ASN A 187 -15.98 -1.47 -48.35
CA ASN A 187 -15.89 -1.94 -49.75
C ASN A 187 -17.18 -2.62 -50.24
N ASP A 188 -18.33 -1.97 -50.09
CA ASP A 188 -19.61 -2.52 -50.57
C ASP A 188 -20.37 -1.46 -51.39
N GLU A 189 -19.74 -0.90 -52.42
CA GLU A 189 -20.45 -0.24 -53.54
C GLU A 189 -19.66 -0.47 -54.84
N GLU A 190 -19.96 -1.56 -55.55
CA GLU A 190 -19.82 -1.69 -57.01
C GLU A 190 -21.13 -1.22 -57.69
#